data_AF-M3HBW8-F1
#
_entry.id   AF-M3HBW8-F1
#
_cell.length_a   1.000
_cell.length_b   1.000
_cell.length_c   1.000
_cell.angle_alpha   90.00
_cell.angle_beta   90.00
_cell.angle_gamma   90.00
#
_symmetry.space_group_name_H-M   'P 1'
#
loop_
_entity.id
_entity.type
_entity.pdbx_description
1 polymer ?
#
loop_
_entity_poly.entity_id
_entity_poly.type
_entity_poly.pdbx_seq_one_letter_code
_entity_poly.pdbx_strand_id
1 'polypeptide(L)'
;MMNLKLTARSIINQGSVFEISGQIPLAEKSEVNFEPKKATQNIEIQNLNILVAEDNETNQMLIKKILEKLGYKPVIVSNGIEALHHIKMYKTDVLFLDIQMPELNGIEAAKILTQQNDSSIRPYIIAMTANASQTDKEDCMASGIDQYLSKPFHKEEIADLLNQFISHKTTN
;
A
#
# COMPACT_ATOMS: atom_id res chain seq x y z
N MET A 1 -22.30 15.56 -26.60
CA MET A 1 -22.13 14.09 -26.73
C MET A 1 -20.65 13.81 -26.90
N MET A 2 -20.03 13.02 -26.02
CA MET A 2 -18.61 12.65 -26.14
C MET A 2 -18.47 11.48 -27.11
N ASN A 3 -17.58 11.59 -28.10
CA ASN A 3 -17.30 10.53 -29.08
C ASN A 3 -16.11 9.70 -28.59
N LEU A 4 -16.37 8.80 -27.63
CA LEU A 4 -15.39 7.81 -27.17
C LEU A 4 -15.70 6.45 -27.83
N LYS A 5 -14.65 5.77 -28.28
CA LYS A 5 -14.64 4.43 -28.84
C LYS A 5 -13.85 3.52 -27.90
N LEU A 6 -14.51 2.49 -27.38
CA LEU A 6 -13.87 1.39 -26.66
C LEU A 6 -13.66 0.23 -27.64
N THR A 7 -12.44 -0.30 -27.72
CA THR A 7 -12.13 -1.54 -28.44
C THR A 7 -11.50 -2.55 -27.49
N ALA A 8 -11.71 -3.83 -27.78
CA ALA A 8 -11.12 -4.92 -27.05
C ALA A 8 -10.55 -5.95 -28.03
N ARG A 9 -9.32 -6.40 -27.77
CA ARG A 9 -8.70 -7.53 -28.46
C ARG A 9 -8.28 -8.57 -27.43
N SER A 10 -8.63 -9.83 -27.65
CA SER A 10 -8.31 -10.92 -26.74
C SER A 10 -7.66 -12.06 -27.51
N ILE A 11 -6.63 -12.64 -26.92
CA ILE A 11 -5.97 -13.84 -27.44
C ILE A 11 -6.02 -14.88 -26.33
N ILE A 12 -6.58 -16.06 -26.66
CA ILE A 12 -6.67 -17.19 -25.74
C ILE A 12 -5.28 -17.47 -25.15
N ASN A 13 -5.19 -17.57 -23.83
CA ASN A 13 -3.97 -17.79 -23.04
C ASN A 13 -2.89 -16.68 -23.11
N GLN A 14 -3.18 -15.50 -23.67
CA GLN A 14 -2.27 -14.34 -23.63
C GLN A 14 -2.90 -13.08 -23.01
N GLY A 15 -4.19 -13.14 -22.69
CA GLY A 15 -4.92 -12.05 -22.04
C GLY A 15 -5.67 -11.15 -23.02
N SER A 16 -6.12 -10.00 -22.51
CA SER A 16 -6.97 -9.05 -23.22
C SER A 16 -6.40 -7.64 -23.14
N VAL A 17 -6.50 -6.89 -24.23
CA VAL A 17 -6.17 -5.47 -24.30
C VAL A 17 -7.45 -4.68 -24.58
N PHE A 18 -7.71 -3.68 -23.75
CA PHE A 18 -8.79 -2.72 -23.92
C PHE A 18 -8.19 -1.36 -24.29
N GLU A 19 -8.68 -0.74 -25.35
CA GLU A 19 -8.24 0.57 -25.80
C GLU A 19 -9.43 1.52 -25.87
N ILE A 20 -9.33 2.65 -25.18
CA ILE A 20 -10.30 3.75 -25.24
C ILE A 20 -9.67 4.88 -26.04
N SER A 21 -10.31 5.27 -27.12
CA SER A 21 -9.88 6.38 -27.98
C SER A 21 -11.05 7.33 -28.23
N GLY A 22 -10.80 8.62 -28.34
CA GLY A 22 -11.86 9.55 -28.69
C GLY A 22 -11.48 11.01 -28.52
N GLN A 23 -12.39 11.89 -28.93
CA GLN A 23 -12.22 13.32 -28.79
C GLN A 23 -12.92 13.79 -27.51
N ILE A 24 -12.12 14.28 -26.57
CA ILE A 24 -12.62 14.92 -25.36
C ILE A 24 -12.56 16.43 -25.61
N PRO A 25 -13.70 17.15 -25.51
CA PRO A 25 -13.65 18.60 -25.60
C PRO A 25 -12.77 19.12 -24.46
N LEU A 26 -11.87 20.04 -24.78
CA LEU A 26 -11.11 20.74 -23.77
C LEU A 26 -12.12 21.45 -22.87
N ALA A 27 -12.28 20.99 -21.63
CA ALA A 27 -13.10 21.71 -20.67
C ALA A 27 -12.50 23.11 -20.50
N GLU A 28 -13.33 24.14 -20.54
CA GLU A 28 -12.94 25.42 -19.96
C GLU A 28 -12.45 25.13 -18.54
N LYS A 29 -11.36 25.80 -18.11
CA LYS A 29 -10.84 25.70 -16.74
C LYS A 29 -12.00 25.94 -15.79
N SER A 30 -12.65 24.87 -15.38
CA SER A 30 -13.42 24.86 -14.17
C SER A 30 -12.34 25.02 -13.12
N GLU A 31 -12.42 26.08 -12.33
CA GLU A 31 -11.84 26.09 -10.99
C GLU A 31 -12.53 24.97 -10.21
N VAL A 32 -12.26 23.72 -10.58
CA VAL A 32 -12.21 22.67 -9.59
C VAL A 32 -11.14 23.20 -8.66
N ASN A 33 -11.57 23.75 -7.53
CA ASN A 33 -10.72 23.89 -6.37
C ASN A 33 -10.30 22.46 -6.01
N PHE A 34 -9.31 21.94 -6.73
CA PHE A 34 -8.24 21.19 -6.11
C PHE A 34 -7.63 22.20 -5.14
N GLU A 35 -8.28 22.40 -3.99
CA GLU A 35 -7.46 22.71 -2.85
C GLU A 35 -6.48 21.54 -2.80
N PRO A 36 -5.18 21.76 -3.06
CA PRO A 36 -4.23 20.75 -2.65
C PRO A 36 -4.53 20.59 -1.16
N LYS A 37 -5.04 19.41 -0.75
CA LYS A 37 -5.13 19.00 0.65
C LYS A 37 -3.86 19.55 1.27
N LYS A 38 -4.00 20.56 2.14
CA LYS A 38 -2.94 21.51 2.53
C LYS A 38 -1.59 20.85 2.39
N ALA A 39 -0.74 21.40 1.52
CA ALA A 39 0.65 20.95 1.33
C ALA A 39 1.17 20.45 2.67
N THR A 40 1.29 19.13 2.76
CA THR A 40 1.69 18.45 3.98
C THR A 40 2.98 19.13 4.40
N GLN A 41 2.94 19.75 5.58
CA GLN A 41 4.03 20.51 6.20
C GLN A 41 5.36 19.88 5.82
N ASN A 42 6.34 20.62 5.28
CA ASN A 42 7.66 20.12 4.89
C ASN A 42 8.13 18.98 5.82
N ILE A 43 7.89 17.73 5.40
CA ILE A 43 8.17 16.57 6.23
C ILE A 43 9.65 16.35 6.04
N GLU A 44 10.44 16.59 7.08
CA GLU A 44 11.80 16.07 7.10
C GLU A 44 11.70 14.56 6.85
N ILE A 45 12.25 14.10 5.73
CA ILE A 45 12.25 12.68 5.37
C ILE A 45 12.95 11.95 6.52
N GLN A 46 12.15 11.28 7.35
CA GLN A 46 12.63 10.46 8.44
C GLN A 46 13.30 9.22 7.84
N ASN A 47 14.41 8.79 8.42
CA ASN A 47 15.08 7.57 7.99
C ASN A 47 14.30 6.35 8.51
N LEU A 48 13.20 6.01 7.82
CA LEU A 48 12.32 4.88 8.14
C LEU A 48 12.77 3.60 7.41
N ASN A 49 12.86 2.50 8.15
CA ASN A 49 13.05 1.17 7.57
C ASN A 49 11.67 0.62 7.18
N ILE A 50 11.36 0.70 5.88
CA ILE A 50 10.07 0.26 5.33
C ILE A 50 10.26 -1.10 4.66
N LEU A 51 9.44 -2.06 5.07
CA LEU A 51 9.32 -3.37 4.43
C LEU A 51 7.97 -3.44 3.70
N VAL A 52 7.97 -4.04 2.52
CA VAL A 52 6.76 -4.34 1.76
C VAL A 52 6.72 -5.82 1.44
N ALA A 53 5.64 -6.49 1.80
CA ALA A 53 5.34 -7.85 1.44
C ALA A 53 4.16 -7.88 0.45
N GLU A 54 4.44 -8.27 -0.79
CA GLU A 54 3.48 -8.31 -1.91
C GLU A 54 3.94 -9.37 -2.90
N ASP A 55 3.06 -10.28 -3.32
CA ASP A 55 3.41 -11.43 -4.18
C ASP A 55 3.42 -11.08 -5.68
N ASN A 56 2.73 -10.01 -6.07
CA ASN A 56 2.64 -9.59 -7.45
C ASN A 56 3.73 -8.56 -7.83
N GLU A 57 4.62 -8.91 -8.75
CA GLU A 57 5.72 -8.04 -9.20
C GLU A 57 5.25 -6.65 -9.70
N THR A 58 4.09 -6.57 -10.35
CA THR A 58 3.56 -5.28 -10.84
C THR A 58 3.13 -4.39 -9.68
N ASN A 59 2.49 -4.95 -8.66
CA ASN A 59 2.11 -4.24 -7.45
C ASN A 59 3.35 -3.84 -6.63
N GLN A 60 4.35 -4.73 -6.51
CA GLN A 60 5.65 -4.41 -5.90
C GLN A 60 6.29 -3.18 -6.57
N MET A 61 6.32 -3.15 -7.91
CA MET A 61 6.85 -2.01 -8.65
C MET A 61 6.05 -0.72 -8.41
N LEU A 62 4.73 -0.81 -8.29
CA LEU A 62 3.86 0.34 -8.04
C LEU A 62 4.17 0.97 -6.67
N ILE A 63 4.08 0.18 -5.59
CA ILE A 63 4.30 0.69 -4.24
C ILE A 63 5.74 1.16 -4.02
N LYS A 64 6.73 0.44 -4.56
CA LYS A 64 8.12 0.85 -4.53
C LYS A 64 8.32 2.24 -5.15
N LYS A 65 7.79 2.45 -6.36
CA LYS A 65 7.89 3.76 -7.05
C LYS A 65 7.21 4.88 -6.27
N ILE A 66 6.08 4.60 -5.61
CA ILE A 66 5.39 5.59 -4.80
C ILE A 66 6.25 5.97 -3.58
N LEU A 67 6.78 4.98 -2.85
CA LEU A 67 7.64 5.20 -1.68
C LEU A 67 8.95 5.91 -2.05
N GLU A 68 9.56 5.56 -3.19
CA GLU A 68 10.75 6.24 -3.72
C GLU A 68 10.47 7.71 -4.06
N LYS A 69 9.31 8.02 -4.65
CA LYS A 69 8.87 9.40 -4.89
C LYS A 69 8.61 10.19 -3.62
N LEU A 70 8.31 9.51 -2.52
CA LEU A 70 8.18 10.10 -1.18
C LEU A 70 9.54 10.21 -0.46
N GLY A 71 10.64 9.75 -1.08
CA GLY A 71 11.99 9.85 -0.54
C GLY A 71 12.46 8.65 0.27
N TYR A 72 11.67 7.57 0.32
CA TYR A 72 12.01 6.35 1.07
C TYR A 72 12.68 5.30 0.17
N LYS A 73 13.38 4.35 0.81
CA LYS A 73 14.00 3.20 0.14
C LYS A 73 13.44 1.90 0.74
N PRO A 74 12.29 1.41 0.25
CA PRO A 74 11.69 0.21 0.82
C PRO A 74 12.47 -1.06 0.44
N VAL A 75 12.47 -2.03 1.34
CA VAL A 75 12.82 -3.43 1.05
C VAL A 75 11.55 -4.15 0.62
N ILE A 76 11.64 -4.96 -0.42
CA ILE A 76 10.51 -5.72 -0.97
C ILE A 76 10.76 -7.22 -0.74
N VAL A 77 9.73 -7.93 -0.29
CA VAL A 77 9.68 -9.38 -0.16
C VAL A 77 8.39 -9.91 -0.80
N SER A 78 8.36 -11.18 -1.17
CA SER A 78 7.30 -11.73 -2.05
C SER A 78 6.22 -12.52 -1.32
N ASN A 79 6.33 -12.73 -0.01
CA ASN A 79 5.34 -13.46 0.78
C ASN A 79 5.47 -13.15 2.28
N GLY A 80 4.52 -13.67 3.08
CA GLY A 80 4.50 -13.48 4.53
C GLY A 80 5.68 -14.14 5.26
N ILE A 81 6.21 -15.27 4.77
CA ILE A 81 7.32 -15.97 5.42
C ILE A 81 8.61 -15.15 5.32
N GLU A 82 8.90 -14.61 4.14
CA GLU A 82 10.04 -13.71 3.92
C GLU A 82 9.92 -12.45 4.77
N ALA A 83 8.71 -11.91 4.93
CA ALA A 83 8.47 -10.77 5.80
C ALA A 83 8.81 -11.06 7.27
N LEU A 84 8.34 -12.20 7.79
CA LEU A 84 8.66 -12.66 9.14
C LEU A 84 10.17 -12.87 9.34
N HIS A 85 10.85 -13.50 8.38
CA HIS A 85 12.30 -13.68 8.41
C HIS A 85 13.06 -12.37 8.39
N HIS A 86 12.65 -11.42 7.54
CA HIS A 86 13.27 -10.11 7.46
C HIS A 86 13.15 -9.36 8.80
N ILE A 87 11.95 -9.30 9.38
CA ILE A 87 11.69 -8.59 10.64
C ILE A 87 12.49 -9.19 11.80
N LYS A 88 12.72 -10.50 11.80
CA LYS A 88 13.56 -11.16 12.80
C LYS A 88 15.03 -10.76 12.72
N MET A 89 15.53 -10.43 11.53
CA MET A 89 16.95 -10.16 11.27
C MET A 89 17.27 -8.67 11.23
N TYR A 90 16.31 -7.84 10.80
CA TYR A 90 16.50 -6.43 10.51
C TYR A 90 15.39 -5.61 11.13
N LYS A 91 15.77 -4.45 11.68
CA LYS A 91 14.80 -3.49 12.19
C LYS A 91 13.87 -3.04 11.07
N THR A 92 12.57 -3.11 11.35
CA THR A 92 11.51 -2.65 10.46
C THR A 92 10.63 -1.68 11.25
N ASP A 93 10.51 -0.44 10.78
CA ASP A 93 9.64 0.56 11.44
C ASP A 93 8.20 0.42 10.93
N VAL A 94 8.03 0.23 9.62
CA VAL A 94 6.72 0.10 8.96
C VAL A 94 6.72 -1.10 8.02
N LEU A 95 5.68 -1.92 8.11
CA LEU A 95 5.41 -3.04 7.21
C LEU A 95 4.14 -2.74 6.41
N PHE A 96 4.26 -2.64 5.08
CA PHE A 96 3.13 -2.77 4.17
C PHE A 96 2.93 -4.25 3.85
N LEU A 97 1.76 -4.80 4.15
CA LEU A 97 1.51 -6.24 4.10
C LEU A 97 0.31 -6.53 3.23
N ASP A 98 0.51 -7.15 2.07
CA ASP A 98 -0.61 -7.65 1.29
C ASP A 98 -1.37 -8.73 2.05
N ILE A 99 -2.69 -8.62 2.09
CA ILE A 99 -3.54 -9.62 2.72
C ILE A 99 -3.55 -10.90 1.87
N GLN A 100 -3.58 -10.77 0.54
CA GLN A 100 -3.74 -11.89 -0.37
C GLN A 100 -2.39 -12.32 -0.95
N MET A 101 -1.67 -13.17 -0.22
CA MET A 101 -0.42 -13.77 -0.68
C MET A 101 -0.50 -15.32 -0.60
N PRO A 102 0.22 -16.05 -1.47
CA PRO A 102 0.37 -17.50 -1.35
C PRO A 102 1.20 -17.87 -0.11
N GLU A 103 1.12 -19.15 0.26
CA GLU A 103 1.86 -19.79 1.38
C GLU A 103 1.45 -19.32 2.78
N LEU A 104 1.67 -18.04 3.09
CA LEU A 104 1.28 -17.41 4.35
C LEU A 104 0.63 -16.07 4.04
N ASN A 105 -0.66 -15.96 4.36
CA ASN A 105 -1.42 -14.75 4.06
C ASN A 105 -1.07 -13.61 5.04
N GLY A 106 -1.41 -12.37 4.67
CA GLY A 106 -1.05 -11.19 5.46
C GLY A 106 -1.70 -11.16 6.86
N ILE A 107 -2.91 -11.71 7.01
CA ILE A 107 -3.59 -11.76 8.32
C ILE A 107 -2.87 -12.73 9.26
N GLU A 108 -2.47 -13.90 8.77
CA GLU A 108 -1.71 -14.90 9.52
C GLU A 108 -0.32 -14.38 9.89
N ALA A 109 0.38 -13.73 8.96
CA ALA A 109 1.66 -13.10 9.23
C ALA A 109 1.56 -12.01 10.32
N ALA A 110 0.52 -11.16 10.26
CA ALA A 110 0.26 -10.15 11.29
C ALA A 110 -0.04 -10.78 12.67
N LYS A 111 -0.83 -11.85 12.71
CA LYS A 111 -1.10 -12.62 13.95
C LYS A 111 0.20 -13.15 14.55
N ILE A 112 1.09 -13.73 13.75
CA ILE A 112 2.38 -14.25 14.22
C ILE A 112 3.26 -13.11 14.77
N LEU A 113 3.37 -11.99 14.05
CA LEU A 113 4.14 -10.82 14.50
C LEU A 113 3.62 -10.25 15.82
N THR A 114 2.31 -10.30 16.04
CA THR A 114 1.67 -9.79 17.26
C THR A 114 1.82 -10.75 18.44
N GLN A 115 1.83 -12.07 18.20
CA GLN A 115 2.01 -13.09 19.25
C GLN A 115 3.45 -13.22 19.72
N GLN A 116 4.43 -12.80 18.92
CA GLN A 116 5.80 -12.65 19.35
C GLN A 116 5.85 -11.47 20.34
N ASN A 117 5.73 -11.77 21.65
CA ASN A 117 5.62 -10.85 22.79
C ASN A 117 6.79 -9.84 22.97
N ASP A 118 7.62 -9.63 21.95
CA ASP A 118 8.65 -8.60 21.94
C ASP A 118 8.14 -7.37 21.20
N SER A 119 7.43 -6.51 21.92
CA SER A 119 6.92 -5.24 21.41
C SER A 119 8.02 -4.30 20.89
N SER A 120 9.29 -4.56 21.21
CA SER A 120 10.42 -3.78 20.67
C SER A 120 10.73 -4.12 19.20
N ILE A 121 10.22 -5.25 18.70
CA ILE A 121 10.51 -5.79 17.35
C ILE A 121 9.30 -5.64 16.41
N ARG A 122 8.07 -5.49 16.93
CA ARG A 122 6.87 -5.41 16.09
C ARG A 122 6.83 -4.11 15.28
N PRO A 123 6.82 -4.16 13.93
CA PRO A 123 6.66 -2.97 13.11
C PRO A 123 5.23 -2.42 13.18
N TYR A 124 5.03 -1.21 12.67
CA TYR A 124 3.70 -0.69 12.38
C TYR A 124 3.14 -1.36 11.12
N ILE A 125 2.04 -2.10 11.24
CA ILE A 125 1.51 -2.96 10.16
C ILE A 125 0.37 -2.25 9.43
N ILE A 126 0.61 -1.95 8.15
CA ILE A 126 -0.38 -1.41 7.21
C ILE A 126 -0.79 -2.53 6.26
N ALA A 127 -2.00 -3.06 6.41
CA ALA A 127 -2.51 -4.10 5.55
C ALA A 127 -3.00 -3.53 4.21
N MET A 128 -2.52 -4.08 3.10
CA MET A 128 -2.96 -3.72 1.76
C MET A 128 -4.03 -4.72 1.29
N THR A 129 -5.20 -4.22 0.90
CA THR A 129 -6.36 -5.08 0.60
C THR A 129 -7.07 -4.64 -0.67
N ALA A 130 -7.49 -5.58 -1.51
CA ALA A 130 -8.33 -5.30 -2.67
C ALA A 130 -9.76 -4.86 -2.29
N ASN A 131 -10.22 -5.17 -1.07
CA ASN A 131 -11.52 -4.76 -0.57
C ASN A 131 -11.49 -4.55 0.95
N ALA A 132 -11.31 -3.30 1.39
CA ALA A 132 -11.31 -2.95 2.82
C ALA A 132 -12.65 -3.25 3.52
N SER A 133 -13.75 -3.40 2.77
CA SER A 133 -15.06 -3.73 3.33
C SER A 133 -15.26 -5.23 3.58
N GLN A 134 -14.45 -6.09 2.93
CA GLN A 134 -14.62 -7.55 2.90
C GLN A 134 -13.51 -8.30 3.63
N THR A 135 -12.51 -7.59 4.14
CA THR A 135 -11.72 -8.07 5.26
C THR A 135 -12.68 -8.39 6.41
N ASP A 136 -12.86 -9.67 6.74
CA ASP A 136 -13.76 -10.14 7.80
C ASP A 136 -13.42 -9.38 9.07
N LYS A 137 -14.33 -8.49 9.49
CA LYS A 137 -14.12 -7.53 10.58
C LYS A 137 -13.66 -8.21 11.88
N GLU A 138 -14.01 -9.48 12.06
CA GLU A 138 -13.66 -10.30 13.21
C GLU A 138 -12.18 -10.73 13.16
N ASP A 139 -11.66 -11.14 12.00
CA ASP A 139 -10.23 -11.49 11.84
C ASP A 139 -9.31 -10.25 11.86
N CYS A 140 -9.83 -9.09 11.47
CA CYS A 140 -9.14 -7.82 11.48
C CYS A 140 -8.88 -7.26 12.88
N MET A 141 -9.79 -7.49 13.83
CA MET A 141 -9.61 -7.00 15.21
C MET A 141 -8.60 -7.83 16.01
N ALA A 142 -8.42 -9.11 15.66
CA ALA A 142 -7.55 -10.04 16.39
C ALA A 142 -6.15 -10.21 15.77
N SER A 143 -5.89 -9.65 14.59
CA SER A 143 -4.64 -9.86 13.84
C SER A 143 -3.51 -8.92 14.20
N GLY A 144 -3.78 -7.86 14.96
CA GLY A 144 -2.79 -6.85 15.28
C GLY A 144 -2.32 -6.09 14.04
N ILE A 145 -3.24 -5.75 13.14
CA ILE A 145 -3.02 -4.78 12.06
C ILE A 145 -3.30 -3.38 12.60
N ASP A 146 -2.44 -2.41 12.30
CA ASP A 146 -2.58 -1.03 12.80
C ASP A 146 -3.43 -0.16 11.86
N GLN A 147 -3.28 -0.33 10.54
CA GLN A 147 -3.99 0.42 9.50
C GLN A 147 -4.30 -0.42 8.27
N TYR A 148 -5.24 0.06 7.46
CA TYR A 148 -5.63 -0.56 6.20
C TYR A 148 -5.44 0.42 5.04
N LEU A 149 -5.01 -0.11 3.90
CA LEU A 149 -4.84 0.59 2.64
C LEU A 149 -5.55 -0.18 1.53
N SER A 150 -6.55 0.44 0.90
CA SER A 150 -7.28 -0.19 -0.19
C SER A 150 -6.49 -0.13 -1.50
N LYS A 151 -6.47 -1.22 -2.26
CA LYS A 151 -5.94 -1.26 -3.62
C LYS A 151 -7.04 -0.86 -4.62
N PRO A 152 -6.73 -0.06 -5.67
CA PRO A 152 -5.45 0.61 -5.90
C PRO A 152 -5.27 1.82 -4.97
N PHE A 153 -4.04 2.02 -4.47
CA PHE A 153 -3.70 3.15 -3.61
C PHE A 153 -2.89 4.22 -4.33
N HIS A 154 -3.02 5.46 -3.87
CA HIS A 154 -2.33 6.63 -4.39
C HIS A 154 -1.24 7.14 -3.43
N LYS A 155 -0.38 8.02 -3.95
CA LYS A 155 0.76 8.57 -3.21
C LYS A 155 0.32 9.29 -1.93
N GLU A 156 -0.79 10.01 -2.02
CA GLU A 156 -1.33 10.82 -0.93
C GLU A 156 -1.81 9.94 0.24
N GLU A 157 -2.39 8.77 -0.03
CA GLU A 157 -2.85 7.84 1.00
C GLU A 157 -1.67 7.22 1.75
N ILE A 158 -0.62 6.80 1.03
CA ILE A 158 0.61 6.29 1.64
C ILE A 158 1.30 7.38 2.47
N ALA A 159 1.36 8.61 1.97
CA ALA A 159 1.94 9.74 2.70
C ALA A 159 1.15 10.03 3.99
N ASP A 160 -0.18 10.07 3.91
CA ASP A 160 -1.06 10.31 5.06
C ASP A 160 -0.84 9.23 6.15
N LEU A 161 -0.75 7.95 5.77
CA LEU A 161 -0.49 6.85 6.72
C LEU A 161 0.89 6.93 7.37
N LEU A 162 1.94 7.23 6.60
CA LEU A 162 3.29 7.39 7.15
C LEU A 162 3.37 8.59 8.10
N ASN A 163 2.67 9.68 7.79
CA ASN A 163 2.61 10.86 8.67
C ASN A 163 1.89 10.58 9.98
N GLN A 164 0.81 9.81 9.95
CA GLN A 164 0.13 9.37 11.16
C GLN A 164 1.11 8.55 12.04
N PHE A 165 1.81 7.59 11.46
CA PHE A 165 2.81 6.80 12.17
C PHE A 165 3.91 7.67 12.82
N ILE A 166 4.49 8.61 12.06
CA ILE A 166 5.54 9.52 12.55
C ILE A 166 5.02 10.38 13.71
N SER A 167 3.79 10.89 13.59
CA SER A 167 3.18 11.75 14.60
C SER A 167 2.94 11.00 15.92
N HIS A 168 2.51 9.73 15.85
CA HIS A 168 2.34 8.88 17.02
C HIS A 168 3.67 8.54 17.71
N LYS A 169 4.77 8.36 16.95
CA LYS A 169 6.11 8.07 17.49
C LYS A 169 6.74 9.26 18.21
N THR A 170 6.35 10.50 17.88
CA THR A 170 6.94 11.71 18.46
C THR A 170 6.24 12.15 19.77
N THR A 171 5.06 11.59 20.05
CA THR A 171 4.24 11.96 21.22
C THR A 171 4.44 11.02 22.41
N ASN A 172 5.08 9.86 22.21
CA ASN A 172 5.46 8.89 23.25
C ASN A 172 6.97 8.90 23.49
#